data_AF-A0A2S9GU81-F1
#
_entry.id   AF-A0A2S9GU81-F1
#
_cell.length_a   1.000
_cell.length_b   1.000
_cell.length_c   1.000
_cell.angle_alpha   90.00
_cell.angle_beta   90.00
_cell.angle_gamma   90.00
#
_symmetry.space_group_name_H-M   'P 1'
#
loop_
_entity.id
_entity.type
_entity.pdbx_description
1 polymer ?
#
loop_
_entity_poly.entity_id
_entity_poly.type
_entity_poly.pdbx_seq_one_letter_code
_entity_poly.pdbx_strand_id
1 'polypeptide(L)'
;MKKSLLVAAAVLTIVVGGAIAKEVKDWHDIHDAHEHTMQAIHEMERARAANHYDMAGHGAKAEELLRQAEHEIHESIEAAKGEK
;
A
#
# COMPACT_ATOMS: atom_id res chain seq x y z
N MET A 1 22.49 -41.67 7.83
CA MET A 1 21.91 -41.53 6.47
C MET A 1 20.51 -40.93 6.49
N LYS A 2 19.47 -41.58 7.05
CA LYS A 2 18.08 -41.04 7.03
C LYS A 2 17.91 -39.67 7.70
N LYS A 3 18.53 -39.45 8.87
CA LYS A 3 18.51 -38.15 9.59
C LYS A 3 19.23 -37.04 8.82
N SER A 4 20.37 -37.37 8.21
CA SER A 4 21.18 -36.48 7.38
C SER A 4 20.40 -36.03 6.13
N LEU A 5 19.64 -36.96 5.54
CA LEU A 5 18.79 -36.70 4.37
C LEU A 5 17.62 -35.77 4.71
N LEU A 6 17.00 -35.96 5.89
CA LEU A 6 15.90 -35.12 6.38
C LEU A 6 16.36 -33.69 6.66
N VAL A 7 17.54 -33.51 7.26
CA VAL A 7 18.11 -32.17 7.50
C VAL A 7 18.43 -31.48 6.18
N ALA A 8 19.03 -32.19 5.22
CA ALA A 8 19.31 -31.64 3.90
C ALA A 8 18.04 -31.23 3.16
N ALA A 9 16.98 -32.05 3.24
CA ALA A 9 15.68 -31.73 2.64
C ALA A 9 15.03 -30.50 3.28
N ALA A 10 15.08 -30.37 4.61
CA ALA A 10 14.53 -29.24 5.34
C ALA A 10 15.25 -27.91 4.98
N VAL A 11 16.58 -27.93 4.88
CA VAL A 11 17.36 -26.78 4.43
C VAL A 11 17.04 -26.42 2.98
N LEU A 12 16.90 -27.41 2.11
CA LEU A 12 16.52 -27.17 0.71
C LEU A 12 15.17 -26.48 0.58
N THR A 13 14.16 -26.89 1.37
CA THR A 13 12.83 -26.24 1.36
C THR A 13 12.88 -24.79 1.83
N ILE A 14 13.77 -24.44 2.77
CA ILE A 14 13.94 -23.05 3.24
C ILE A 14 14.63 -22.21 2.17
N VAL A 15 15.68 -22.73 1.53
CA VAL A 15 16.40 -22.02 0.46
C VAL A 15 15.52 -21.80 -0.77
N VAL A 16 14.73 -22.81 -1.15
CA VAL A 16 13.75 -22.69 -2.24
C VAL A 16 12.65 -21.69 -1.87
N GLY A 17 12.15 -21.69 -0.62
CA GLY A 17 11.19 -20.69 -0.15
C GLY A 17 11.73 -19.26 -0.20
N GLY A 18 12.98 -19.05 0.21
CA GLY A 18 13.64 -17.74 0.15
C GLY A 18 13.95 -17.26 -1.28
N ALA A 19 14.22 -18.17 -2.21
CA ALA A 19 14.46 -17.82 -3.62
C ALA A 19 13.17 -17.49 -4.40
N ILE A 20 12.01 -17.97 -3.94
CA ILE A 20 10.69 -17.66 -4.54
C ILE A 20 10.07 -16.41 -3.92
N ALA A 21 10.55 -15.97 -2.75
CA ALA A 21 10.28 -14.64 -2.23
C ALA A 21 10.96 -13.60 -3.13
N LYS A 22 10.35 -13.28 -4.26
CA LYS A 22 10.63 -12.05 -5.00
C LYS A 22 10.53 -10.93 -3.97
N GLU A 23 11.62 -10.20 -3.74
CA GLU A 23 11.54 -8.86 -3.18
C GLU A 23 10.49 -8.11 -4.02
N VAL A 24 9.33 -7.83 -3.43
CA VAL A 24 8.34 -6.93 -4.03
C VAL A 24 8.94 -5.54 -3.90
N LYS A 25 9.83 -5.23 -4.84
CA LYS A 25 10.58 -3.98 -4.92
C LYS A 25 9.93 -3.01 -5.90
N ASP A 26 8.74 -3.37 -6.39
CA ASP A 26 7.96 -2.53 -7.26
C ASP A 26 7.06 -1.63 -6.40
N TRP A 27 7.66 -0.56 -5.91
CA TRP A 27 6.99 0.49 -5.14
C TRP A 27 6.15 1.42 -6.02
N HIS A 28 6.23 1.23 -7.35
CA HIS A 28 5.54 2.04 -8.33
C HIS A 28 4.03 1.96 -8.15
N ASP A 29 3.49 0.76 -7.97
CA ASP A 29 2.04 0.55 -7.77
C ASP A 29 1.51 1.25 -6.51
N ILE A 30 2.31 1.27 -5.42
CA ILE A 30 1.94 1.93 -4.16
C ILE A 30 2.03 3.47 -4.32
N HIS A 31 3.04 3.95 -5.03
CA HIS A 31 3.19 5.36 -5.34
C HIS A 31 2.06 5.86 -6.25
N ASP A 32 1.69 5.10 -7.27
CA ASP A 32 0.60 5.43 -8.19
C ASP A 32 -0.75 5.42 -7.46
N ALA A 33 -0.95 4.50 -6.51
CA ALA A 33 -2.13 4.50 -5.65
C ALA A 33 -2.21 5.75 -4.75
N HIS A 34 -1.07 6.21 -4.21
CA HIS A 34 -0.99 7.46 -3.45
C HIS A 34 -1.36 8.67 -4.32
N GLU A 35 -0.77 8.78 -5.50
CA GLU A 35 -1.03 9.87 -6.45
C GLU A 35 -2.51 9.91 -6.90
N HIS A 36 -3.10 8.77 -7.24
CA HIS A 36 -4.51 8.69 -7.61
C HIS A 36 -5.44 9.10 -6.44
N THR A 37 -5.09 8.72 -5.21
CA THR A 37 -5.85 9.13 -4.02
C THR A 37 -5.80 10.65 -3.85
N MET A 38 -4.62 11.25 -4.00
CA MET A 38 -4.44 12.71 -3.92
C MET A 38 -5.19 13.47 -5.02
N GLN A 39 -5.21 12.93 -6.26
CA GLN A 39 -5.96 13.53 -7.36
C GLN A 39 -7.47 13.48 -7.10
N ALA A 40 -7.98 12.36 -6.59
CA ALA A 40 -9.40 12.22 -6.24
C ALA A 40 -9.83 13.25 -5.16
N ILE A 41 -9.01 13.45 -4.13
CA ILE A 41 -9.25 14.48 -3.09
C ILE A 41 -9.36 15.86 -3.73
N HIS A 42 -8.39 16.25 -4.56
CA HIS A 42 -8.37 17.57 -5.19
C HIS A 42 -9.55 17.80 -6.13
N GLU A 43 -9.99 16.77 -6.87
CA GLU A 43 -11.17 16.87 -7.71
C GLU A 43 -12.45 17.02 -6.89
N MET A 44 -12.58 16.30 -5.78
CA MET A 44 -13.70 16.48 -4.86
C MET A 44 -13.74 17.87 -4.23
N GLU A 45 -12.59 18.38 -3.76
CA GLU A 45 -12.47 19.74 -3.22
C GLU A 45 -12.85 20.78 -4.28
N ARG A 46 -12.35 20.66 -5.52
CA ARG A 46 -12.72 21.53 -6.65
C ARG A 46 -14.22 21.46 -6.96
N ALA A 47 -14.80 20.27 -7.01
CA ALA A 47 -16.23 20.08 -7.29
C ALA A 47 -17.11 20.72 -6.19
N ARG A 48 -16.70 20.61 -4.92
CA ARG A 48 -17.39 21.21 -3.76
C ARG A 48 -17.29 22.74 -3.77
N ALA A 49 -16.10 23.27 -4.08
CA ALA A 49 -15.86 24.71 -4.17
C ALA A 49 -16.59 25.36 -5.36
N ALA A 50 -16.65 24.68 -6.52
CA ALA A 50 -17.27 25.21 -7.72
C ALA A 50 -18.82 25.21 -7.68
N ASN A 51 -19.43 24.26 -6.96
CA ASN A 51 -20.89 24.08 -6.99
C ASN A 51 -21.64 24.51 -5.73
N HIS A 52 -20.96 24.98 -4.66
CA HIS A 52 -21.57 25.16 -3.32
C HIS A 52 -22.46 23.97 -2.92
N TYR A 53 -22.10 22.77 -3.38
CA TYR A 53 -22.88 21.57 -3.20
C TYR A 53 -22.47 20.96 -1.86
N ASP A 54 -23.28 21.19 -0.83
CA ASP A 54 -23.27 20.24 0.28
C ASP A 54 -23.86 18.94 -0.31
N MET A 55 -22.98 17.99 -0.60
CA MET A 55 -23.31 16.64 -1.06
C MET A 55 -24.03 15.86 0.07
N ALA A 56 -25.03 16.46 0.71
CA ALA A 56 -25.78 15.98 1.87
C ALA A 56 -24.89 15.38 2.98
N GLY A 57 -23.68 15.91 3.20
CA GLY A 57 -22.68 15.34 4.10
C GLY A 57 -21.89 14.13 3.59
N HIS A 58 -22.28 13.47 2.49
CA HIS A 58 -21.54 12.35 1.88
C HIS A 58 -20.21 12.78 1.28
N GLY A 59 -20.12 14.01 0.76
CA GLY A 59 -18.87 14.55 0.22
C GLY A 59 -17.80 14.72 1.30
N ALA A 60 -18.18 15.20 2.49
CA ALA A 60 -17.27 15.32 3.63
C ALA A 60 -16.78 13.94 4.11
N LYS A 61 -17.67 12.94 4.15
CA LYS A 61 -17.31 11.57 4.53
C LYS A 61 -16.40 10.88 3.50
N ALA A 62 -16.64 11.10 2.20
CA ALA A 62 -15.76 10.59 1.16
C ALA A 62 -14.38 11.27 1.19
N GLU A 63 -14.31 12.57 1.48
CA GLU A 63 -13.04 13.29 1.70
C GLU A 63 -12.29 12.73 2.91
N GLU A 64 -12.99 12.48 4.02
CA GLU A 64 -12.41 11.88 5.22
C GLU A 64 -11.82 10.49 4.95
N LEU A 65 -12.55 9.63 4.24
CA LEU A 65 -12.06 8.29 3.86
C LEU A 65 -10.83 8.35 2.95
N LEU A 66 -10.79 9.30 2.00
CA LEU A 66 -9.63 9.48 1.14
C LEU A 66 -8.42 10.00 1.92
N ARG A 67 -8.61 10.93 2.87
CA ARG A 67 -7.52 11.39 3.76
C ARG A 67 -7.00 10.27 4.66
N GLN A 68 -7.87 9.38 5.16
CA GLN A 68 -7.45 8.20 5.92
C GLN A 68 -6.61 7.25 5.05
N ALA A 69 -7.06 6.98 3.81
CA ALA A 69 -6.31 6.16 2.87
C ALA A 69 -4.94 6.79 2.50
N GLU A 70 -4.89 8.10 2.29
CA GLU A 70 -3.63 8.83 2.04
C GLU A 70 -2.65 8.66 3.19
N HIS A 71 -3.11 8.81 4.43
CA HIS A 71 -2.30 8.67 5.63
C HIS A 71 -1.76 7.24 5.79
N GLU A 72 -2.60 6.22 5.63
CA GLU A 72 -2.17 4.81 5.72
C GLU A 72 -1.14 4.44 4.64
N ILE A 73 -1.33 4.93 3.42
CA ILE A 73 -0.37 4.72 2.32
C ILE A 73 0.95 5.44 2.62
N HIS A 74 0.90 6.67 3.14
CA HIS A 74 2.09 7.42 3.53
C HIS A 74 2.89 6.71 4.63
N GLU A 75 2.22 6.27 5.71
CA GLU A 75 2.86 5.53 6.79
C GLU A 75 3.47 4.21 6.30
N SER A 76 2.79 3.51 5.39
CA SER A 76 3.32 2.28 4.79
C SER A 76 4.60 2.53 3.99
N ILE A 77 4.66 3.66 3.25
CA ILE A 77 5.84 4.08 2.50
C ILE A 77 6.98 4.44 3.45
N GLU A 78 6.72 5.20 4.51
CA GLU A 78 7.75 5.61 5.46
C GLU A 78 8.29 4.45 6.30
N ALA A 79 7.43 3.53 6.74
CA ALA A 79 7.84 2.31 7.44
C ALA A 79 8.78 1.47 6.56
N ALA A 80 8.43 1.29 5.28
CA ALA A 80 9.26 0.58 4.32
C ALA A 80 10.61 1.25 4.03
N LYS A 81 10.69 2.59 4.10
CA LYS A 81 11.96 3.32 3.97
C LYS A 81 12.81 3.25 5.24
N GLY A 82 12.17 3.18 6.41
CA GLY A 82 12.81 3.13 7.73
C GLY A 82 13.37 1.76 8.15
N GLU A 83 12.99 0.67 7.48
CA GLU A 83 13.57 -0.68 7.67
C GLU A 83 14.95 -0.89 7.00
N LYS A 84 15.61 0.19 6.54
CA LYS A 84 17.00 0.17 6.04
C LYS A 84 18.04 0.39 7.14
#